data_AF-A0A944JXK0-F1
#
_entry.id   AF-A0A944JXK0-F1
#
_cell.length_a   1.000
_cell.length_b   1.000
_cell.length_c   1.000
_cell.angle_alpha   90.00
_cell.angle_beta   90.00
_cell.angle_gamma   90.00
#
_symmetry.space_group_name_H-M   'P 1'
#
loop_
_entity.id
_entity.type
_entity.pdbx_description
1 polymer ?
#
loop_
_entity_poly.entity_id
_entity_poly.type
_entity_poly.pdbx_seq_one_letter_code
_entity_poly.pdbx_strand_id
1 'polypeptide(L)'
;MMGPEDLREQLSATAELAGTPNIDIGRVAGRVRRRRTARFTVQGGAVLALAAAGTFGVLQWNGGPSRAVDAAGSGPSTGPVSASPSAGTSGTPAPGPYVCGQSPDLPGAASTRDGLTLEISSVRRTSSQAGPEIAVSLRSDTRRTVVSTPPASIEVLYLKDGVIRGGGPMLNPPGDLSPQGVDMAGHPVDLEPGSPSVQQLGERNALCPSSSWSEVWSDPAGYEVVVVLQQPVETPAAQPAPNVPPLVVRAPLPH
;
A
#
# COMPACT_ATOMS: atom_id res chain seq x y z
N MET A 1 -35.80 -6.58 -31.61
CA MET A 1 -35.78 -6.47 -30.15
C MET A 1 -36.11 -7.84 -29.61
N MET A 2 -35.14 -8.51 -28.99
CA MET A 2 -35.29 -9.88 -28.52
C MET A 2 -35.95 -9.85 -27.14
N GLY A 3 -36.97 -10.68 -26.92
CA GLY A 3 -37.77 -10.67 -25.70
C GLY A 3 -37.00 -11.25 -24.52
N PRO A 4 -37.38 -10.92 -23.27
CA PRO A 4 -36.79 -11.52 -22.08
C PRO A 4 -37.01 -13.04 -22.01
N GLU A 5 -38.04 -13.56 -22.66
CA GLU A 5 -38.30 -15.01 -22.78
C GLU A 5 -37.32 -15.70 -23.74
N ASP A 6 -36.98 -15.07 -24.86
CA ASP A 6 -35.99 -15.60 -25.83
C ASP A 6 -34.59 -15.73 -25.18
N LEU A 7 -34.25 -14.81 -24.28
CA LEU A 7 -33.00 -14.84 -23.51
C LEU A 7 -32.97 -16.00 -22.51
N ARG A 8 -34.10 -16.32 -21.87
CA ARG A 8 -34.19 -17.45 -20.93
C ARG A 8 -34.07 -18.78 -21.66
N GLU A 9 -34.73 -18.92 -22.80
CA GLU A 9 -34.72 -20.14 -23.60
C GLU A 9 -33.33 -20.40 -24.20
N GLN A 10 -32.62 -19.33 -24.62
CA GLN A 10 -31.22 -19.44 -25.02
C GLN A 10 -30.30 -19.82 -23.86
N LEU A 11 -30.47 -19.24 -22.67
CA LEU A 11 -29.63 -19.57 -21.51
C LEU A 11 -29.85 -21.01 -21.03
N SER A 12 -31.08 -21.53 -21.03
CA SER A 12 -31.34 -22.94 -20.70
C SER A 12 -30.78 -23.89 -21.75
N ALA A 13 -30.93 -23.58 -23.04
CA ALA A 13 -30.37 -24.39 -24.11
C ALA A 13 -28.83 -24.41 -24.08
N THR A 14 -28.19 -23.29 -23.69
CA THR A 14 -26.73 -23.21 -23.56
C THR A 14 -26.22 -23.94 -22.31
N ALA A 15 -27.00 -23.95 -21.22
CA ALA A 15 -26.66 -24.66 -20.00
C ALA A 15 -26.73 -26.18 -20.15
N GLU A 16 -27.67 -26.71 -20.95
CA GLU A 16 -27.74 -28.14 -21.25
C GLU A 16 -26.60 -28.61 -22.19
N LEU A 17 -26.10 -27.73 -23.06
CA LEU A 17 -24.95 -27.99 -23.92
C LEU A 17 -23.60 -27.93 -23.16
N ALA A 18 -23.54 -27.12 -22.10
CA ALA A 18 -22.38 -27.03 -21.21
C ALA A 18 -22.46 -28.10 -20.11
N GLY A 19 -22.23 -29.36 -20.50
CA GLY A 19 -22.16 -30.48 -19.56
C GLY A 19 -21.31 -30.16 -18.31
N THR A 20 -21.64 -30.79 -17.19
CA THR A 20 -21.06 -30.50 -15.87
C THR A 20 -19.53 -30.41 -15.92
N PRO A 21 -18.94 -29.29 -15.45
CA PRO A 21 -17.49 -29.14 -15.50
C PRO A 21 -16.85 -30.16 -14.55
N ASN A 22 -16.29 -31.22 -15.11
CA ASN A 22 -15.45 -32.14 -14.37
C ASN A 22 -14.12 -31.45 -14.10
N ILE A 23 -14.07 -30.72 -12.99
CA ILE A 23 -12.83 -30.11 -12.50
C ILE A 23 -11.96 -31.25 -11.96
N ASP A 24 -11.04 -31.71 -12.80
CA ASP A 24 -10.01 -32.65 -12.41
C ASP A 24 -9.04 -31.98 -11.43
N ILE A 25 -9.35 -32.14 -10.13
CA ILE A 25 -8.57 -31.61 -9.00
C ILE A 25 -7.11 -32.08 -9.08
N GLY A 26 -6.85 -33.26 -9.65
CA GLY A 26 -5.50 -33.80 -9.87
C GLY A 26 -4.68 -32.95 -10.86
N ARG A 27 -5.31 -32.50 -11.95
CA ARG A 27 -4.68 -31.61 -12.94
C ARG A 27 -4.38 -30.22 -12.38
N VAL A 28 -5.26 -29.68 -11.54
CA VAL A 28 -5.06 -28.37 -10.88
C VAL A 28 -3.94 -28.47 -9.85
N ALA A 29 -3.96 -29.50 -9.00
CA ALA A 29 -2.92 -29.73 -7.99
C ALA A 29 -1.53 -29.96 -8.62
N GLY A 30 -1.46 -30.72 -9.72
CA GLY A 30 -0.22 -30.94 -10.47
C GLY A 30 0.38 -29.66 -11.06
N ARG A 31 -0.46 -28.75 -11.56
CA ARG A 31 -0.02 -27.46 -12.13
C ARG A 31 0.49 -26.50 -11.05
N VAL A 32 -0.13 -26.50 -9.87
CA VAL A 32 0.33 -25.70 -8.72
C VAL A 32 1.65 -26.24 -8.17
N ARG A 33 1.81 -27.57 -8.10
CA ARG A 33 3.06 -28.20 -7.62
C ARG A 33 4.23 -27.92 -8.55
N ARG A 34 4.06 -28.02 -9.88
CA ARG A 34 5.11 -27.66 -10.87
C ARG A 34 5.55 -26.20 -10.79
N ARG A 35 4.63 -25.25 -10.52
CA ARG A 35 4.98 -23.83 -10.36
C ARG A 35 5.74 -23.55 -9.06
N ARG A 36 5.52 -24.34 -8.00
CA ARG A 36 6.31 -24.24 -6.77
C ARG A 36 7.74 -24.75 -6.97
N THR A 37 7.95 -25.88 -7.64
CA THR A 37 9.31 -26.41 -7.87
C THR A 37 10.14 -25.54 -8.81
N ALA A 38 9.54 -24.87 -9.79
CA ALA A 38 10.26 -23.95 -10.69
C ALA A 38 10.74 -22.65 -9.99
N ARG A 39 10.17 -22.28 -8.84
CA ARG A 39 10.61 -21.12 -8.05
C ARG A 39 11.72 -21.44 -7.05
N PHE A 40 11.97 -22.72 -6.77
CA PHE A 40 13.08 -23.15 -5.90
C PHE A 40 14.37 -23.50 -6.66
N THR A 41 14.38 -23.42 -8.00
CA THR A 41 15.57 -23.69 -8.83
C THR A 41 16.24 -22.44 -9.43
N VAL A 42 15.86 -21.22 -9.01
CA VAL A 42 16.48 -19.97 -9.52
C VAL A 42 17.25 -19.18 -8.43
N GLN A 43 17.29 -19.64 -7.19
CA GLN A 43 18.13 -19.05 -6.13
C GLN A 43 18.88 -20.12 -5.33
N GLY A 44 19.65 -20.96 -6.02
CA GLY A 44 20.49 -21.96 -5.38
C GLY A 44 21.57 -22.47 -6.32
N GLY A 45 22.62 -21.68 -6.53
CA GLY A 45 23.78 -22.14 -7.29
C GLY A 45 24.74 -21.05 -7.73
N ALA A 46 25.58 -20.55 -6.80
CA ALA A 46 26.94 -20.07 -7.08
C ALA A 46 27.66 -19.70 -5.77
N VAL A 47 27.96 -20.69 -4.92
CA VAL A 47 28.99 -20.56 -3.87
C VAL A 47 29.85 -21.83 -3.91
N LEU A 48 31.17 -21.64 -3.89
CA LEU A 48 32.30 -22.56 -4.16
C LEU A 48 32.78 -22.44 -5.63
N ALA A 49 34.04 -22.16 -5.98
CA ALA A 49 35.30 -21.93 -5.27
C ALA A 49 36.22 -21.18 -6.26
N LEU A 50 37.18 -20.35 -5.84
CA LEU A 50 38.56 -20.82 -5.64
C LEU A 50 39.37 -19.72 -4.92
N ALA A 51 39.96 -20.11 -3.80
CA ALA A 51 41.09 -19.43 -3.17
C ALA A 51 42.37 -19.68 -3.99
N ALA A 52 43.29 -18.71 -4.03
CA ALA A 52 44.70 -18.89 -3.68
C ALA A 52 45.56 -17.66 -3.98
N ALA A 53 46.61 -17.52 -3.14
CA ALA A 53 47.79 -16.66 -3.23
C ALA A 53 47.58 -15.17 -2.89
N GLY A 54 48.26 -14.55 -1.93
CA GLY A 54 49.37 -14.96 -1.06
C GLY A 54 49.95 -13.66 -0.49
N THR A 55 49.84 -13.44 0.82
CA THR A 55 50.97 -13.41 1.78
C THR A 55 51.69 -12.06 1.98
N PHE A 56 51.83 -11.70 3.28
CA PHE A 56 52.76 -10.73 3.91
C PHE A 56 52.54 -9.23 3.57
N GLY A 57 52.64 -8.25 4.47
CA GLY A 57 53.11 -8.15 5.85
C GLY A 57 52.61 -6.83 6.48
N VAL A 58 52.45 -6.76 7.82
CA VAL A 58 53.41 -6.17 8.76
C VAL A 58 53.37 -4.62 8.83
N LEU A 59 52.92 -4.11 9.99
CA LEU A 59 53.34 -2.91 10.74
C LEU A 59 53.43 -1.51 10.07
N GLN A 60 52.79 -0.56 10.77
CA GLN A 60 53.29 0.76 11.18
C GLN A 60 53.85 1.79 10.16
N TRP A 61 53.24 2.99 10.26
CA TRP A 61 53.91 4.27 10.56
C TRP A 61 54.69 5.02 9.44
N ASN A 62 54.28 6.29 9.26
CA ASN A 62 55.04 7.49 8.87
C ASN A 62 55.27 7.83 7.38
N GLY A 63 54.93 9.09 7.05
CA GLY A 63 55.70 9.95 6.14
C GLY A 63 55.35 9.90 4.64
N GLY A 64 54.87 11.01 4.08
CA GLY A 64 54.84 11.23 2.61
C GLY A 64 56.23 11.54 2.02
N PRO A 65 56.37 12.22 0.86
CA PRO A 65 55.51 12.30 -0.33
C PRO A 65 56.25 11.86 -1.63
N SER A 66 55.54 11.94 -2.77
CA SER A 66 56.05 12.04 -4.16
C SER A 66 56.58 10.77 -4.87
N ARG A 67 55.85 10.33 -5.92
CA ARG A 67 56.31 10.46 -7.32
C ARG A 67 55.24 10.02 -8.33
N ALA A 68 55.04 10.89 -9.31
CA ALA A 68 54.34 10.62 -10.56
C ALA A 68 55.15 9.66 -11.44
N VAL A 69 54.45 8.75 -12.12
CA VAL A 69 54.86 8.22 -13.42
C VAL A 69 53.59 8.08 -14.26
N ASP A 70 53.54 8.85 -15.34
CA ASP A 70 52.52 8.81 -16.38
C ASP A 70 52.56 7.49 -17.15
N ALA A 71 51.38 6.96 -17.48
CA ALA A 71 51.21 6.11 -18.67
C ALA A 71 49.82 6.37 -19.26
N ALA A 72 49.84 7.05 -20.40
CA ALA A 72 48.69 7.43 -21.20
C ALA A 72 47.97 6.21 -21.79
N GLY A 73 46.64 6.29 -21.80
CA GLY A 73 45.75 5.36 -22.49
C GLY A 73 44.39 6.01 -22.70
N SER A 74 44.25 6.70 -23.83
CA SER A 74 43.07 7.44 -24.27
C SER A 74 41.79 6.60 -24.30
N GLY A 75 40.73 7.08 -23.64
CA GLY A 75 39.36 6.59 -23.80
C GLY A 75 38.37 7.69 -23.36
N PRO A 76 37.34 8.03 -24.16
CA PRO A 76 36.49 9.19 -23.89
C PRO A 76 35.67 8.98 -22.61
N SER A 77 35.79 9.92 -21.68
CA SER A 77 34.91 10.02 -20.51
C SER A 77 33.54 10.53 -20.94
N THR A 78 32.63 9.60 -21.27
CA THR A 78 31.20 9.85 -21.16
C THR A 78 30.81 9.76 -19.69
N GLY A 79 30.16 10.81 -19.20
CA GLY A 79 29.90 11.06 -17.78
C GLY A 79 29.07 9.97 -17.07
N PRO A 80 28.89 10.10 -15.74
CA PRO A 80 28.03 9.20 -15.00
C PRO A 80 26.60 9.33 -15.55
N VAL A 81 26.19 8.33 -16.32
CA VAL A 81 24.78 8.09 -16.63
C VAL A 81 24.09 7.87 -15.29
N SER A 82 23.38 8.91 -14.84
CA SER A 82 22.36 8.80 -13.81
C SER A 82 21.53 7.56 -14.12
N ALA A 83 21.62 6.56 -13.24
CA ALA A 83 20.77 5.40 -13.29
C ALA A 83 19.32 5.90 -13.12
N SER A 84 18.62 6.05 -14.24
CA SER A 84 17.16 6.15 -14.23
C SER A 84 16.64 4.98 -13.41
N PRO A 85 15.84 5.22 -12.35
CA PRO A 85 15.13 4.12 -11.72
C PRO A 85 14.25 3.51 -12.80
N SER A 86 14.52 2.23 -13.08
CA SER A 86 13.68 1.40 -13.95
C SER A 86 12.25 1.50 -13.44
N ALA A 87 11.33 1.75 -14.39
CA ALA A 87 9.89 1.85 -14.15
C ALA A 87 9.39 0.67 -13.30
N GLY A 88 9.29 0.91 -12.01
CA GLY A 88 8.53 0.11 -11.07
C GLY A 88 7.14 0.71 -10.97
N THR A 89 6.14 -0.13 -11.18
CA THR A 89 4.70 0.03 -10.88
C THR A 89 4.21 1.46 -10.64
N SER A 90 3.39 1.96 -11.56
CA SER A 90 2.74 3.27 -11.58
C SER A 90 1.82 3.51 -10.37
N GLY A 91 2.38 3.75 -9.18
CA GLY A 91 1.65 4.22 -8.01
C GLY A 91 1.70 5.74 -7.93
N THR A 92 0.56 6.39 -7.65
CA THR A 92 0.55 7.81 -7.29
C THR A 92 1.22 7.97 -5.92
N PRO A 93 2.11 8.97 -5.71
CA PRO A 93 2.66 9.25 -4.39
C PRO A 93 1.52 9.41 -3.39
N ALA A 94 1.49 8.56 -2.37
CA ALA A 94 0.52 8.65 -1.30
C ALA A 94 1.02 9.61 -0.22
N PRO A 95 0.12 10.32 0.48
CA PRO A 95 0.55 11.18 1.56
C PRO A 95 1.30 10.32 2.58
N GLY A 96 2.50 10.77 2.96
CA GLY A 96 3.47 9.94 3.67
C GLY A 96 4.91 10.24 3.23
N PRO A 97 5.92 9.60 3.85
CA PRO A 97 5.82 8.37 4.64
C PRO A 97 5.23 8.55 6.04
N TYR A 98 4.44 7.57 6.51
CA TYR A 98 3.97 7.48 7.89
C TYR A 98 4.89 6.59 8.70
N VAL A 99 5.54 7.14 9.73
CA VAL A 99 6.60 6.46 10.45
C VAL A 99 6.20 6.26 11.91
N CYS A 100 6.35 5.03 12.40
CA CYS A 100 6.16 4.72 13.81
C CYS A 100 6.94 5.66 14.73
N GLY A 101 6.26 6.21 15.74
CA GLY A 101 6.86 7.11 16.72
C GLY A 101 7.05 8.56 16.25
N GLN A 102 6.60 8.90 15.04
CA GLN A 102 6.60 10.28 14.53
C GLN A 102 5.19 10.88 14.54
N SER A 103 5.11 12.21 14.53
CA SER A 103 3.86 12.89 14.21
C SER A 103 3.63 12.84 12.70
N PRO A 104 2.42 12.48 12.24
CA PRO A 104 2.13 12.44 10.82
C PRO A 104 2.13 13.86 10.24
N ASP A 105 2.88 14.07 9.16
CA ASP A 105 2.78 15.31 8.39
C ASP A 105 1.59 15.20 7.42
N LEU A 106 0.56 16.01 7.66
CA LEU A 106 -0.69 16.00 6.91
C LEU A 106 -1.01 17.43 6.42
N PRO A 107 -0.17 18.01 5.55
CA PRO A 107 -0.32 19.39 5.13
C PRO A 107 -1.63 19.56 4.33
N GLY A 108 -2.39 20.60 4.64
CA GLY A 108 -3.66 20.89 3.97
C GLY A 108 -4.73 19.81 4.19
N ALA A 109 -4.62 18.98 5.23
CA ALA A 109 -5.63 18.01 5.59
C ALA A 109 -6.99 18.67 5.86
N ALA A 110 -8.03 18.15 5.21
CA ALA A 110 -9.41 18.59 5.41
C ALA A 110 -10.36 17.39 5.31
N SER A 111 -11.47 17.40 6.04
CA SER A 111 -12.51 16.38 5.90
C SER A 111 -13.34 16.56 4.63
N THR A 112 -13.35 17.76 4.06
CA THR A 112 -14.13 18.14 2.88
C THR A 112 -13.27 18.84 1.85
N ARG A 113 -13.38 18.45 0.58
CA ARG A 113 -12.73 19.09 -0.56
C ARG A 113 -13.52 18.86 -1.84
N ASP A 114 -13.67 19.88 -2.67
CA ASP A 114 -14.37 19.82 -3.97
C ASP A 114 -15.77 19.19 -3.88
N GLY A 115 -16.50 19.47 -2.79
CA GLY A 115 -17.83 18.92 -2.50
C GLY A 115 -17.83 17.43 -2.06
N LEU A 116 -16.68 16.77 -2.00
CA LEU A 116 -16.50 15.45 -1.40
C LEU A 116 -16.22 15.60 0.08
N THR A 117 -16.97 14.89 0.92
CA THR A 117 -16.77 14.85 2.37
C THR A 117 -16.51 13.43 2.82
N LEU A 118 -15.40 13.24 3.52
CA LEU A 118 -15.08 12.01 4.24
C LEU A 118 -15.56 12.15 5.69
N GLU A 119 -16.11 11.08 6.25
CA GLU A 119 -16.52 10.98 7.66
C GLU A 119 -16.19 9.58 8.18
N ILE A 120 -15.88 9.45 9.47
CA ILE A 120 -15.83 8.13 10.14
C ILE A 120 -17.25 7.80 10.60
N SER A 121 -17.87 6.80 9.99
CA SER A 121 -19.25 6.42 10.29
C SER A 121 -19.36 5.46 11.47
N SER A 122 -18.31 4.68 11.74
CA SER A 122 -18.22 3.90 12.98
C SER A 122 -16.78 3.50 13.32
N VAL A 123 -16.48 3.44 14.61
CA VAL A 123 -15.31 2.77 15.19
C VAL A 123 -15.82 1.81 16.25
N ARG A 124 -15.54 0.51 16.11
CA ARG A 124 -16.04 -0.51 17.02
C ARG A 124 -14.93 -1.43 17.48
N ARG A 125 -14.85 -1.65 18.80
CA ARG A 125 -13.98 -2.66 19.36
C ARG A 125 -14.56 -4.05 19.08
N THR A 126 -13.78 -4.92 18.44
CA THR A 126 -14.17 -6.32 18.17
C THR A 126 -13.58 -7.27 19.20
N SER A 127 -12.37 -7.01 19.70
CA SER A 127 -11.72 -7.79 20.75
C SER A 127 -10.74 -6.94 21.58
N SER A 128 -10.15 -7.53 22.62
CA SER A 128 -9.06 -6.89 23.40
C SER A 128 -7.67 -7.08 22.81
N GLN A 129 -7.54 -7.87 21.73
CA GLN A 129 -6.25 -8.27 21.14
C GLN A 129 -6.13 -7.82 19.67
N ALA A 130 -7.14 -7.16 19.13
CA ALA A 130 -7.20 -6.65 17.76
C ALA A 130 -7.57 -5.17 17.75
N GLY A 131 -7.30 -4.52 16.62
CA GLY A 131 -7.71 -3.17 16.35
C GLY A 131 -9.21 -3.03 16.16
N PRO A 132 -9.73 -1.79 16.21
CA PRO A 132 -11.14 -1.56 15.93
C PRO A 132 -11.48 -1.94 14.49
N GLU A 133 -12.72 -2.39 14.31
CA GLU A 133 -13.40 -2.36 13.03
C GLU A 133 -13.80 -0.91 12.72
N ILE A 134 -13.40 -0.42 11.55
CA ILE A 134 -13.63 0.96 11.13
C ILE A 134 -14.48 0.98 9.86
N ALA A 135 -15.47 1.86 9.86
CA ALA A 135 -16.25 2.21 8.68
C ALA A 135 -16.12 3.70 8.42
N VAL A 136 -16.03 4.05 7.14
CA VAL A 136 -16.04 5.45 6.69
C VAL A 136 -17.18 5.68 5.74
N SER A 137 -17.65 6.91 5.65
CA SER A 137 -18.60 7.35 4.64
C SER A 137 -17.99 8.42 3.77
N LEU A 138 -18.13 8.25 2.46
CA LEU A 138 -17.84 9.26 1.46
C LEU A 138 -19.17 9.87 1.00
N ARG A 139 -19.25 11.20 1.01
CA ARG A 139 -20.44 11.97 0.66
C ARG A 139 -20.12 12.96 -0.42
N SER A 140 -21.13 13.27 -1.24
CA SER A 140 -21.09 14.33 -2.23
C SER A 140 -22.34 15.18 -2.13
N ASP A 141 -22.20 16.47 -2.39
CA ASP A 141 -23.28 17.43 -2.58
C ASP A 141 -23.98 17.29 -3.95
N THR A 142 -23.29 16.69 -4.91
CA THR A 142 -23.70 16.50 -6.31
C THR A 142 -23.63 15.03 -6.71
N ARG A 143 -24.39 14.63 -7.73
CA ARG A 143 -24.29 13.27 -8.29
C ARG A 143 -23.00 13.15 -9.10
N ARG A 144 -22.15 12.18 -8.77
CA ARG A 144 -20.90 11.90 -9.51
C ARG A 144 -20.37 10.50 -9.21
N THR A 145 -19.62 9.94 -10.15
CA THR A 145 -18.80 8.75 -9.94
C THR A 145 -17.36 9.19 -9.74
N VAL A 146 -16.71 8.69 -8.70
CA VAL A 146 -15.28 8.93 -8.44
C VAL A 146 -14.54 7.61 -8.38
N VAL A 147 -13.24 7.64 -8.66
CA VAL A 147 -12.30 6.54 -8.45
C VAL A 147 -11.55 6.85 -7.16
N SER A 148 -11.70 5.97 -6.17
CA SER A 148 -11.14 6.10 -4.84
C SER A 148 -10.05 5.04 -4.60
N THR A 149 -9.32 5.17 -3.50
CA THR A 149 -8.52 4.07 -2.96
C THR A 149 -9.45 2.93 -2.49
N PRO A 150 -9.16 1.65 -2.78
CA PRO A 150 -9.92 0.51 -2.26
C PRO A 150 -9.95 0.48 -0.73
N PRO A 151 -11.02 0.00 -0.07
CA PRO A 151 -11.15 0.01 1.39
C PRO A 151 -9.98 -0.65 2.15
N ALA A 152 -9.41 -1.73 1.61
CA ALA A 152 -8.25 -2.41 2.21
C ALA A 152 -6.95 -1.60 2.12
N SER A 153 -6.89 -0.64 1.18
CA SER A 153 -5.72 0.20 0.92
C SER A 153 -5.85 1.61 1.51
N ILE A 154 -7.02 1.96 2.07
CA ILE A 154 -7.20 3.23 2.77
C ILE A 154 -6.35 3.20 4.05
N GLU A 155 -5.57 4.27 4.22
CA GLU A 155 -4.67 4.43 5.36
C GLU A 155 -5.45 4.79 6.62
N VAL A 156 -5.16 4.05 7.68
CA VAL A 156 -5.64 4.33 9.04
C VAL A 156 -4.41 4.49 9.92
N LEU A 157 -4.35 5.55 10.72
CA LEU A 157 -3.32 5.77 11.72
C LEU A 157 -3.96 5.76 13.11
N TYR A 158 -3.29 5.10 14.05
CA TYR A 158 -3.61 5.19 15.48
C TYR A 158 -2.63 6.15 16.12
N LEU A 159 -3.13 7.26 16.66
CA LEU A 159 -2.31 8.28 17.30
C LEU A 159 -2.54 8.27 18.80
N LYS A 160 -1.45 8.46 19.57
CA LYS A 160 -1.49 8.83 20.98
C LYS A 160 -0.71 10.13 21.13
N ASP A 161 -1.37 11.17 21.63
CA ASP A 161 -0.79 12.52 21.76
C ASP A 161 -0.20 13.05 20.44
N GLY A 162 -0.88 12.77 19.31
CA GLY A 162 -0.43 13.18 17.98
C GLY A 162 0.77 12.38 17.41
N VAL A 163 1.20 11.30 18.08
CA VAL A 163 2.29 10.42 17.65
C VAL A 163 1.75 9.09 17.15
N ILE A 164 2.26 8.61 16.01
CA ILE A 164 1.85 7.34 15.41
C ILE A 164 2.25 6.16 16.30
N ARG A 165 1.25 5.38 16.72
CA ARG A 165 1.38 4.13 17.49
C ARG A 165 0.95 2.89 16.74
N GLY A 166 0.38 3.06 15.55
CA GLY A 166 -0.04 1.97 14.69
C GLY A 166 -0.79 2.47 13.48
N GLY A 167 -1.31 1.54 12.69
CA GLY A 167 -2.01 1.86 11.47
C GLY A 167 -1.61 0.99 10.28
N GLY A 168 -2.02 1.42 9.10
CA GLY A 168 -1.67 0.79 7.82
C GLY A 168 -2.72 1.01 6.73
N PRO A 169 -2.39 0.61 5.49
CA PRO A 169 -1.26 -0.28 5.15
C PRO A 169 0.11 0.38 4.96
N MET A 170 0.23 1.69 4.93
CA MET A 170 1.45 2.43 4.59
C MET A 170 2.33 2.80 5.80
N LEU A 171 2.18 2.10 6.91
CA LEU A 171 2.95 2.35 8.13
C LEU A 171 4.37 1.79 8.01
N ASN A 172 5.36 2.68 8.08
CA ASN A 172 6.77 2.33 8.10
C ASN A 172 7.27 2.05 9.52
N PRO A 173 8.23 1.13 9.68
CA PRO A 173 8.94 0.94 10.94
C PRO A 173 9.76 2.18 11.32
N PRO A 174 10.17 2.32 12.61
CA PRO A 174 10.98 3.45 13.04
C PRO A 174 12.24 3.61 12.21
N GLY A 175 12.46 4.82 11.67
CA GLY A 175 13.65 5.17 10.88
C GLY A 175 13.55 4.85 9.39
N ASP A 176 12.49 4.20 8.93
CA ASP A 176 12.27 3.93 7.50
C ASP A 176 11.45 5.05 6.84
N LEU A 177 12.10 5.80 5.95
CA LEU A 177 11.52 6.90 5.20
C LEU A 177 11.17 6.50 3.75
N SER A 178 11.19 5.21 3.44
CA SER A 178 10.87 4.73 2.11
C SER A 178 9.46 5.16 1.72
N PRO A 179 9.27 5.76 0.53
CA PRO A 179 7.94 6.15 0.07
C PRO A 179 7.08 4.90 -0.12
N GLN A 180 5.84 4.97 0.37
CA GLN A 180 4.83 3.96 0.17
C GLN A 180 3.82 4.47 -0.87
N GLY A 181 3.35 3.57 -1.73
CA GLY A 181 2.35 3.87 -2.74
C GLY A 181 1.14 2.96 -2.55
N VAL A 182 -0.05 3.50 -2.85
CA VAL A 182 -1.27 2.69 -2.94
C VAL A 182 -1.74 2.66 -4.39
N ASP A 183 -2.19 1.49 -4.82
CA ASP A 183 -2.83 1.35 -6.12
C ASP A 183 -4.25 1.90 -6.02
N MET A 184 -4.51 2.99 -6.74
CA MET A 184 -5.84 3.59 -6.87
C MET A 184 -6.64 2.98 -8.04
N ALA A 185 -6.06 2.07 -8.82
CA ALA A 185 -6.66 1.65 -10.07
C ALA A 185 -8.00 0.93 -9.83
N GLY A 186 -9.08 1.60 -10.25
CA GLY A 186 -10.35 0.95 -10.57
C GLY A 186 -11.27 0.63 -9.39
N HIS A 187 -11.27 1.42 -8.32
CA HIS A 187 -12.34 1.37 -7.31
C HIS A 187 -13.36 2.50 -7.51
N PRO A 188 -14.36 2.31 -8.40
CA PRO A 188 -15.42 3.29 -8.62
C PRO A 188 -16.34 3.37 -7.41
N VAL A 189 -16.72 4.59 -7.06
CA VAL A 189 -17.68 4.91 -6.02
C VAL A 189 -18.70 5.87 -6.61
N ASP A 190 -19.93 5.40 -6.75
CA ASP A 190 -21.06 6.23 -7.15
C ASP A 190 -21.57 7.00 -5.94
N LEU A 191 -21.61 8.33 -6.06
CA LEU A 191 -22.05 9.24 -5.01
C LEU A 191 -23.31 9.96 -5.47
N GLU A 192 -24.32 9.90 -4.62
CA GLU A 192 -25.61 10.56 -4.81
C GLU A 192 -25.82 11.58 -3.68
N PRO A 193 -26.36 12.77 -3.97
CA PRO A 193 -26.69 13.74 -2.94
C PRO A 193 -27.60 13.12 -1.86
N GLY A 194 -27.21 13.26 -0.60
CA GLY A 194 -27.97 12.73 0.53
C GLY A 194 -27.82 11.23 0.80
N SER A 195 -27.10 10.47 -0.04
CA SER A 195 -26.85 9.03 0.15
C SER A 195 -25.34 8.75 0.30
N PRO A 196 -24.79 8.76 1.52
CA PRO A 196 -23.37 8.43 1.75
C PRO A 196 -23.02 7.04 1.23
N SER A 197 -21.90 6.91 0.55
CA SER A 197 -21.29 5.60 0.27
C SER A 197 -20.47 5.16 1.48
N VAL A 198 -20.92 4.08 2.13
CA VAL A 198 -20.26 3.52 3.32
C VAL A 198 -19.29 2.43 2.92
N GLN A 199 -18.04 2.56 3.35
CA GLN A 199 -16.96 1.60 3.09
C GLN A 199 -16.49 0.99 4.41
N GLN A 200 -16.53 -0.34 4.48
CA GLN A 200 -15.95 -1.09 5.60
C GLN A 200 -14.46 -1.25 5.36
N LEU A 201 -13.64 -0.66 6.23
CA LEU A 201 -12.18 -0.80 6.16
C LEU A 201 -11.72 -2.12 6.80
N GLY A 202 -12.55 -2.69 7.67
CA GLY A 202 -12.23 -3.88 8.47
C GLY A 202 -11.34 -3.53 9.65
N GLU A 203 -10.73 -4.55 10.25
CA GLU A 203 -9.75 -4.38 11.32
C GLU A 203 -8.41 -3.89 10.76
N ARG A 204 -7.75 -2.99 11.48
CA ARG A 204 -6.37 -2.55 11.21
C ARG A 204 -5.51 -2.91 12.40
N ASN A 205 -4.87 -4.07 12.32
CA ASN A 205 -4.26 -4.70 13.49
C ASN A 205 -2.79 -4.33 13.72
N ALA A 206 -2.14 -3.67 12.76
CA ALA A 206 -0.73 -3.33 12.86
C ALA A 206 -0.51 -2.18 13.87
N LEU A 207 0.41 -2.44 14.81
CA LEU A 207 0.89 -1.48 15.80
C LEU A 207 2.39 -1.30 15.65
N CYS A 208 2.90 -0.19 16.16
CA CYS A 208 4.33 0.02 16.28
C CYS A 208 4.95 -1.00 17.26
N PRO A 209 6.24 -1.40 17.08
CA PRO A 209 6.83 -2.52 17.81
C PRO A 209 6.75 -2.47 19.34
N SER A 210 6.61 -1.27 19.94
CA SER A 210 6.53 -1.07 21.38
C SER A 210 5.10 -1.05 21.94
N SER A 211 4.07 -1.31 21.13
CA SER A 211 2.67 -1.16 21.52
C SER A 211 1.90 -2.48 21.35
N SER A 212 0.92 -2.73 22.20
CA SER A 212 -0.02 -3.85 22.04
C SER A 212 -1.47 -3.39 22.10
N TRP A 213 -2.38 -4.16 21.49
CA TRP A 213 -3.81 -3.85 21.55
C TRP A 213 -4.36 -3.90 22.98
N SER A 214 -3.84 -4.79 23.82
CA SER A 214 -4.23 -4.83 25.23
C SER A 214 -3.89 -3.52 25.97
N GLU A 215 -2.74 -2.91 25.65
CA GLU A 215 -2.33 -1.62 26.20
C GLU A 215 -3.20 -0.48 25.64
N VAL A 216 -3.42 -0.46 24.32
CA VAL A 216 -4.29 0.54 23.66
C VAL A 216 -5.69 0.52 24.28
N TRP A 217 -6.27 -0.66 24.45
CA TRP A 217 -7.60 -0.82 25.03
C TRP A 217 -7.67 -0.62 26.56
N SER A 218 -6.53 -0.51 27.24
CA SER A 218 -6.52 -0.14 28.66
C SER A 218 -6.69 1.37 28.88
N ASP A 219 -6.41 2.16 27.85
CA ASP A 219 -6.50 3.63 27.84
C ASP A 219 -7.03 4.14 26.48
N PRO A 220 -8.25 3.74 26.05
CA PRO A 220 -8.75 4.10 24.71
C PRO A 220 -8.96 5.61 24.55
N ALA A 221 -9.20 6.33 25.65
CA ALA A 221 -9.39 7.79 25.66
C ALA A 221 -8.13 8.55 25.22
N GLY A 222 -6.94 7.96 25.41
CA GLY A 222 -5.67 8.54 24.98
C GLY A 222 -5.36 8.34 23.50
N TYR A 223 -6.24 7.66 22.73
CA TYR A 223 -6.00 7.32 21.34
C TYR A 223 -7.04 7.91 20.37
N GLU A 224 -6.54 8.33 19.21
CA GLU A 224 -7.33 8.74 18.07
C GLU A 224 -7.13 7.79 16.89
N VAL A 225 -8.20 7.54 16.15
CA VAL A 225 -8.17 6.98 14.80
C VAL A 225 -8.15 8.13 13.81
N VAL A 226 -7.17 8.13 12.92
CA VAL A 226 -7.09 9.06 11.80
C VAL A 226 -7.19 8.27 10.51
N VAL A 227 -8.18 8.58 9.68
CA VAL A 227 -8.29 7.98 8.34
C VAL A 227 -7.76 8.99 7.32
N VAL A 228 -6.83 8.55 6.49
CA VAL A 228 -6.29 9.34 5.39
C VAL A 228 -6.69 8.70 4.07
N LEU A 229 -7.40 9.48 3.26
CA LEU A 229 -7.83 9.10 1.93
C LEU A 229 -7.17 10.03 0.91
N GLN A 230 -6.42 9.47 -0.04
CA GLN A 230 -6.03 10.21 -1.23
C GLN A 230 -7.28 10.75 -1.92
N GLN A 231 -7.23 12.00 -2.38
CA GLN A 231 -8.39 12.62 -3.00
C GLN A 231 -8.92 11.76 -4.16
N PRO A 232 -10.20 11.33 -4.13
CA PRO A 232 -10.80 10.61 -5.23
C PRO A 232 -10.82 11.44 -6.52
N VAL A 233 -10.68 10.79 -7.67
CA VAL A 233 -10.61 11.42 -9.00
C VAL A 233 -11.82 11.04 -9.84
N GLU A 234 -12.30 11.90 -10.74
CA GLU A 234 -13.52 11.62 -11.51
C GLU A 234 -13.34 10.59 -12.64
N THR A 235 -12.10 10.34 -13.10
CA THR A 235 -11.84 9.35 -14.15
C THR A 235 -10.66 8.45 -13.80
N PRO A 236 -10.69 7.15 -14.15
CA PRO A 236 -9.57 6.24 -13.91
C PRO A 236 -8.27 6.64 -14.61
N ALA A 237 -8.38 7.39 -15.71
CA ALA A 237 -7.23 7.91 -16.46
C ALA A 237 -6.66 9.20 -15.86
N ALA A 238 -7.43 9.91 -15.02
CA ALA A 238 -6.90 11.04 -14.27
C ALA A 238 -6.05 10.50 -13.12
N GLN A 239 -4.76 10.81 -13.15
CA GLN A 239 -3.96 10.72 -11.93
C GLN A 239 -4.32 11.91 -11.04
N PRO A 240 -4.40 11.74 -9.71
CA PRO A 240 -4.42 12.88 -8.81
C PRO A 240 -3.24 13.79 -9.17
N ALA A 241 -3.48 15.09 -9.32
CA ALA A 241 -2.37 16.00 -9.59
C ALA A 241 -1.32 15.85 -8.47
N PRO A 242 -0.03 15.90 -8.79
CA PRO A 242 1.01 15.89 -7.77
C PRO A 242 0.71 17.04 -6.80
N ASN A 243 0.68 16.74 -5.50
CA ASN A 243 0.41 17.67 -4.38
C ASN A 243 -1.06 17.99 -4.08
N VAL A 244 -2.03 17.21 -4.57
CA VAL A 244 -3.40 17.32 -4.06
C VAL A 244 -3.44 16.83 -2.61
N PRO A 245 -3.82 17.67 -1.63
CA PRO A 245 -3.82 17.25 -0.23
C PRO A 245 -4.87 16.15 0.01
N PRO A 246 -4.64 15.24 0.98
CA PRO A 246 -5.60 14.19 1.29
C PRO A 246 -6.89 14.73 1.92
N LEU A 247 -7.94 13.90 1.86
CA LEU A 247 -9.05 13.97 2.79
C LEU A 247 -8.64 13.27 4.09
N VAL A 248 -8.89 13.92 5.23
CA VAL A 248 -8.50 13.42 6.55
C VAL A 248 -9.65 13.59 7.53
N VAL A 249 -9.92 12.53 8.28
CA VAL A 249 -10.93 12.53 9.35
C VAL A 249 -10.37 11.88 10.60
N ARG A 250 -10.90 12.28 11.75
CA ARG A 250 -10.45 11.82 13.07
C ARG A 250 -11.64 11.42 13.92
N ALA A 251 -11.46 10.40 14.75
CA ALA A 251 -12.41 10.00 15.79
C ALA A 251 -11.65 9.41 16.98
N PRO A 252 -12.14 9.58 18.21
CA PRO A 252 -11.58 8.88 19.36
C PRO A 252 -11.84 7.36 19.25
N LEU A 253 -11.01 6.55 19.93
CA LEU A 253 -11.36 5.14 20.12
C LEU A 253 -12.57 5.00 21.08
N PRO A 254 -13.44 4.00 20.87
CA PRO A 254 -14.55 3.72 21.79
C PRO A 254 -14.03 3.16 23.12
N HIS A 255 -14.75 3.47 24.20
CA HIS A 255 -14.52 2.93 25.54
C HIS A 255 -14.94 1.45 25.67
#